data_AF-A0A950CVZ0-F1
#
_entry.id   AF-A0A950CVZ0-F1
#
_cell.length_a   1.000
_cell.length_b   1.000
_cell.length_c   1.000
_cell.angle_alpha   90.00
_cell.angle_beta   90.00
_cell.angle_gamma   90.00
#
_symmetry.space_group_name_H-M   'P 1'
#
loop_
_entity.id
_entity.type
_entity.pdbx_description
1 polymer ?
#
loop_
_entity_poly.entity_id
_entity_poly.type
_entity_poly.pdbx_seq_one_letter_code
_entity_poly.pdbx_strand_id
1 'polypeptide(L)'
;MTQRFLLLVVHERWQLYQLGRRLPCQDLHGTGVIGFSQNGDSGDAGVLGAAASGLAGLFAGNVDVSGNLSKSSGSFKIDHPLAPEDKYLYHSFVESPDMMNIYNGTVFTDQRGTAVVTMPACFSALNRDFRYELTPIGQFAQAIVAEELTNNQFVIQTDKPNVKVSWQITGIRQDAWANAHRIPVEEDKDEKERGHYLHPELYNHPKEDAVLYARHPELLKLSGSH
;
A
#
# COMPACT_ATOMS: atom_id res chain seq x y z
N MET A 1 -45.42 -3.37 -41.59
CA MET A 1 -44.35 -2.52 -41.04
C MET A 1 -44.74 -2.12 -39.62
N THR A 2 -43.91 -2.61 -38.70
CA THR A 2 -43.89 -2.57 -37.23
C THR A 2 -44.24 -1.18 -36.68
N GLN A 3 -45.38 -0.97 -36.00
CA GLN A 3 -45.76 -1.22 -34.60
C GLN A 3 -45.48 -0.01 -33.66
N ARG A 4 -46.58 0.50 -33.08
CA ARG A 4 -46.72 1.57 -32.07
C ARG A 4 -45.91 1.28 -30.79
N PHE A 5 -45.54 2.32 -30.04
CA PHE A 5 -45.95 2.46 -28.63
C PHE A 5 -45.97 3.93 -28.16
N LEU A 6 -47.08 4.26 -27.51
CA LEU A 6 -47.41 5.47 -26.78
C LEU A 6 -47.09 5.20 -25.30
N LEU A 7 -46.52 6.15 -24.55
CA LEU A 7 -46.82 6.22 -23.12
C LEU A 7 -46.78 7.66 -22.61
N LEU A 8 -47.94 8.06 -22.08
CA LEU A 8 -48.24 9.30 -21.39
C LEU A 8 -47.64 9.34 -19.98
N VAL A 9 -47.39 10.57 -19.53
CA VAL A 9 -47.08 10.98 -18.15
C VAL A 9 -48.25 10.69 -17.20
N VAL A 10 -47.95 10.19 -15.99
CA VAL A 10 -48.82 10.35 -14.79
C VAL A 10 -47.94 10.69 -13.58
N HIS A 11 -48.38 11.70 -12.83
CA HIS A 11 -47.79 12.29 -11.63
C HIS A 11 -48.06 11.45 -10.35
N GLU A 12 -47.14 11.59 -9.38
CA GLU A 12 -47.26 11.38 -7.92
C GLU A 12 -47.62 10.00 -7.33
N ARG A 13 -46.71 9.49 -6.47
CA ARG A 13 -47.00 9.23 -5.04
C ARG A 13 -45.73 8.82 -4.28
N TRP A 14 -45.45 9.56 -3.21
CA TRP A 14 -44.60 9.10 -2.11
C TRP A 14 -45.25 7.91 -1.40
N GLN A 15 -44.51 6.83 -1.20
CA GLN A 15 -44.74 5.90 -0.09
C GLN A 15 -43.43 5.21 0.29
N LEU A 16 -42.86 5.68 1.42
CA LEU A 16 -41.91 4.94 2.24
C LEU A 16 -42.60 3.65 2.72
N TYR A 17 -42.07 2.49 2.33
CA TYR A 17 -42.19 1.27 3.11
C TYR A 17 -40.87 0.49 3.05
N GLN A 18 -40.20 0.43 4.20
CA GLN A 18 -39.16 -0.54 4.47
C GLN A 18 -39.76 -1.95 4.36
N LEU A 19 -39.12 -2.80 3.56
CA LEU A 19 -39.16 -4.24 3.80
C LEU A 19 -37.81 -4.81 3.38
N GLY A 20 -37.03 -5.16 4.40
CA GLY A 20 -35.78 -5.90 4.29
C GLY A 20 -36.00 -7.25 3.63
N ARG A 21 -35.95 -7.27 2.30
CA ARG A 21 -35.52 -8.45 1.57
C ARG A 21 -34.00 -8.35 1.44
N ARG A 22 -33.31 -9.14 2.26
CA ARG A 22 -32.00 -9.66 1.86
C ARG A 22 -32.18 -10.19 0.45
N LEU A 23 -31.53 -9.57 -0.53
CA LEU A 23 -31.25 -10.27 -1.77
C LEU A 23 -30.52 -11.56 -1.33
N PRO A 24 -31.02 -12.75 -1.67
CA PRO A 24 -30.25 -13.96 -1.43
C PRO A 24 -28.89 -13.75 -2.09
N CYS A 25 -27.83 -14.03 -1.34
CA CYS A 25 -26.47 -14.13 -1.85
C CYS A 25 -26.50 -15.22 -2.93
N GLN A 26 -26.85 -14.83 -4.15
CA GLN A 26 -26.49 -15.54 -5.34
C GLN A 26 -24.99 -15.34 -5.48
N ASP A 27 -24.29 -16.41 -5.79
CA ASP A 27 -22.86 -16.41 -6.09
C ASP A 27 -22.59 -15.38 -7.20
N LEU A 28 -22.24 -14.15 -6.82
CA LEU A 28 -21.86 -13.08 -7.72
C LEU A 28 -20.43 -13.34 -8.20
N HIS A 29 -20.26 -14.38 -9.01
CA HIS A 29 -19.04 -14.59 -9.76
C HIS A 29 -19.12 -13.75 -11.03
N GLY A 30 -18.26 -12.75 -11.15
CA GLY A 30 -18.15 -11.98 -12.39
C GLY A 30 -17.56 -10.60 -12.19
N THR A 31 -17.01 -10.05 -13.27
CA THR A 31 -16.49 -8.69 -13.31
C THR A 31 -17.63 -7.68 -13.20
N GLY A 32 -17.63 -6.85 -12.15
CA GLY A 32 -18.67 -5.85 -11.93
C GLY A 32 -18.58 -4.65 -12.89
N VAL A 33 -17.36 -4.17 -13.16
CA VAL A 33 -17.09 -3.03 -14.05
C VAL A 33 -15.82 -3.31 -14.86
N ILE A 34 -15.89 -3.15 -16.19
CA ILE A 34 -14.73 -3.12 -17.09
C ILE A 34 -14.69 -1.74 -17.75
N GLY A 35 -13.63 -0.98 -17.47
CA GLY A 35 -13.35 0.29 -18.14
C GLY A 35 -12.09 0.15 -19.00
N PHE A 36 -12.17 0.56 -20.27
CA PHE A 36 -11.08 0.40 -21.23
C PHE A 36 -11.05 1.63 -22.14
N SER A 37 -9.85 2.20 -22.34
CA SER A 37 -9.60 3.24 -23.34
C SER A 37 -8.54 2.75 -24.30
N GLN A 38 -8.82 2.83 -25.61
CA GLN A 38 -7.94 2.35 -26.68
C GLN A 38 -6.92 3.41 -27.13
N ASN A 39 -7.27 4.69 -27.00
CA ASN A 39 -6.46 5.79 -27.52
C ASN A 39 -5.58 6.35 -26.40
N GLY A 40 -4.31 6.57 -26.71
CA GLY A 40 -3.29 7.06 -25.79
C GLY A 40 -3.13 8.58 -25.83
N ASP A 41 -4.20 9.32 -26.15
CA ASP A 41 -4.15 10.77 -26.13
C ASP A 41 -4.02 11.25 -24.66
N SER A 42 -3.30 12.36 -24.47
CA SER A 42 -3.04 12.91 -23.14
C SER A 42 -4.36 13.32 -22.46
N GLY A 43 -4.86 12.48 -21.55
CA GLY A 43 -6.08 12.74 -20.78
C GLY A 43 -7.10 11.60 -20.81
N ASP A 44 -6.90 10.60 -21.67
CA ASP A 44 -7.81 9.45 -21.73
C ASP A 44 -7.64 8.54 -20.50
N ALA A 45 -8.76 8.05 -19.97
CA ALA A 45 -8.81 7.13 -18.83
C ALA A 45 -9.85 6.04 -19.07
N GLY A 46 -9.46 4.77 -18.90
CA GLY A 46 -10.41 3.64 -18.94
C GLY A 46 -11.47 3.74 -17.84
N VAL A 47 -11.10 4.28 -16.67
CA VAL A 47 -12.00 4.62 -15.57
C VAL A 47 -11.53 5.94 -14.94
N LEU A 48 -12.40 6.96 -14.94
CA LEU A 48 -12.15 8.24 -14.24
C LEU A 48 -13.08 8.35 -13.03
N GLY A 49 -12.53 8.22 -11.82
CA GLY A 49 -13.20 8.54 -10.58
C GLY A 49 -12.86 9.96 -10.13
N ALA A 50 -13.86 10.79 -9.85
CA ALA A 50 -13.67 12.14 -9.33
C ALA A 50 -14.71 12.46 -8.26
N ALA A 51 -14.30 13.11 -7.17
CA ALA A 51 -15.19 13.57 -6.12
C ALA A 51 -14.74 14.95 -5.65
N ALA A 52 -15.68 15.91 -5.60
CA ALA A 52 -15.41 17.26 -5.07
C ALA A 52 -15.21 17.25 -3.54
N SER A 53 -15.72 16.23 -2.85
CA SER A 53 -15.50 15.95 -1.44
C SER A 53 -15.61 14.44 -1.19
N GLY A 54 -14.88 13.92 -0.21
CA GLY A 54 -14.83 12.48 0.08
C GLY A 54 -13.88 11.71 -0.85
N LEU A 55 -14.10 10.39 -0.96
CA LEU A 55 -13.25 9.50 -1.75
C LEU A 55 -13.78 9.39 -3.19
N ALA A 56 -12.88 9.58 -4.17
CA ALA A 56 -13.19 9.32 -5.59
C ALA A 56 -13.34 7.82 -5.90
N GLY A 57 -12.80 6.95 -5.03
CA GLY A 57 -13.00 5.51 -5.04
C GLY A 57 -12.82 4.93 -3.64
N LEU A 58 -13.72 4.03 -3.24
CA LEU A 58 -13.63 3.24 -2.01
C LEU A 58 -13.67 1.77 -2.40
N PHE A 59 -12.57 1.07 -2.19
CA PHE A 59 -12.44 -0.36 -2.50
C PHE A 59 -12.38 -1.14 -1.18
N ALA A 60 -13.22 -2.17 -1.06
CA ALA A 60 -13.23 -3.07 0.08
C ALA A 60 -12.70 -4.43 -0.40
N GLY A 61 -11.44 -4.72 -0.09
CA GLY A 61 -10.71 -5.91 -0.55
C GLY A 61 -9.34 -5.56 -1.12
N ASN A 62 -8.66 -6.56 -1.68
CA ASN A 62 -7.35 -6.39 -2.30
C ASN A 62 -7.50 -5.63 -3.64
N VAL A 63 -6.56 -4.72 -3.92
CA VAL A 63 -6.46 -4.00 -5.19
C VAL A 63 -5.15 -4.40 -5.84
N ASP A 64 -5.23 -4.99 -7.03
CA ASP A 64 -4.08 -5.29 -7.88
C ASP A 64 -4.00 -4.23 -8.99
N VAL A 65 -2.81 -3.65 -9.18
CA VAL A 65 -2.52 -2.64 -10.20
C VAL A 65 -1.38 -3.16 -11.05
N SER A 66 -1.70 -3.63 -12.26
CA SER A 66 -0.69 -4.01 -13.26
C SER A 66 -0.13 -2.75 -13.92
N GLY A 67 1.11 -2.39 -13.56
CA GLY A 67 1.82 -1.21 -14.05
C GLY A 67 2.11 -0.19 -12.94
N ASN A 68 2.32 1.07 -13.33
CA ASN A 68 2.70 2.12 -12.39
C ASN A 68 1.48 2.71 -11.65
N LEU A 69 1.54 2.74 -10.31
CA LEU A 69 0.62 3.53 -9.49
C LEU A 69 1.21 4.93 -9.23
N SER A 70 0.75 5.94 -9.95
CA SER A 70 1.13 7.33 -9.74
C SER A 70 0.16 8.04 -8.79
N LYS A 71 0.67 8.60 -7.69
CA LYS A 71 -0.12 9.33 -6.68
C LYS A 71 0.74 10.38 -5.98
N SER A 72 0.11 11.41 -5.42
CA SER A 72 0.83 12.50 -4.73
C SER A 72 1.43 12.07 -3.38
N SER A 73 0.79 11.12 -2.68
CA SER A 73 1.25 10.59 -1.39
C SER A 73 0.59 9.25 -1.12
N GLY A 74 1.20 8.41 -0.28
CA GLY A 74 0.38 7.42 0.41
C GLY A 74 1.08 6.65 1.51
N SER A 75 0.19 6.01 2.24
CA SER A 75 0.43 5.51 3.56
C SER A 75 -0.37 4.25 3.75
N PHE A 76 0.09 3.39 4.66
CA PHE A 76 -0.83 2.45 5.27
C PHE A 76 -1.53 3.17 6.43
N LYS A 77 -2.78 2.81 6.64
CA LYS A 77 -3.59 3.19 7.80
C LYS A 77 -3.95 1.91 8.53
N ILE A 78 -3.58 1.83 9.79
CA ILE A 78 -3.98 0.73 10.67
C ILE A 78 -4.55 1.29 11.97
N ASP A 79 -5.22 0.46 12.74
CA ASP A 79 -5.55 0.76 14.12
C ASP A 79 -4.26 0.97 14.93
N HIS A 80 -4.28 1.95 15.83
CA HIS A 80 -3.10 2.30 16.59
C HIS A 80 -2.71 1.15 17.53
N PRO A 81 -1.47 0.62 17.50
CA PRO A 81 -1.11 -0.59 18.26
C PRO A 81 -1.35 -0.50 19.78
N LEU A 82 -1.25 0.70 20.36
CA LEU A 82 -1.48 0.94 21.79
C LEU A 82 -2.89 1.44 22.15
N ALA A 83 -3.72 1.74 21.16
CA ALA A 83 -5.06 2.30 21.35
C ALA A 83 -5.96 2.01 20.13
N PRO A 84 -6.20 0.72 19.79
CA PRO A 84 -6.78 0.35 18.51
C PRO A 84 -8.25 0.77 18.34
N GLU A 85 -9.00 0.88 19.44
CA GLU A 85 -10.43 1.28 19.40
C GLU A 85 -10.61 2.79 19.18
N ASP A 86 -9.60 3.60 19.52
CA ASP A 86 -9.73 5.07 19.60
C ASP A 86 -8.90 5.83 18.57
N LYS A 87 -7.87 5.20 17.98
CA LYS A 87 -6.86 5.90 17.19
C LYS A 87 -6.43 5.11 15.97
N TYR A 88 -6.08 5.84 14.92
CA TYR A 88 -5.37 5.30 13.76
C TYR A 88 -3.89 5.68 13.79
N LEU A 89 -3.06 4.81 13.24
CA LEU A 89 -1.67 5.09 12.91
C LEU A 89 -1.49 5.14 11.39
N TYR A 90 -0.78 6.17 10.93
CA TYR A 90 -0.40 6.33 9.53
C TYR A 90 1.13 6.30 9.41
N HIS A 91 1.63 5.66 8.36
CA HIS A 91 3.05 5.73 7.98
C HIS A 91 3.15 5.79 6.45
N SER A 92 4.12 6.55 5.92
CA SER A 92 4.40 6.58 4.49
C SER A 92 4.92 5.23 3.99
N PHE A 93 4.76 4.91 2.71
CA PHE A 93 5.35 3.71 2.14
C PHE A 93 6.89 3.76 2.15
N VAL A 94 7.48 2.64 2.54
CA VAL A 94 8.86 2.25 2.26
C VAL A 94 8.74 0.93 1.49
N GLU A 95 9.18 0.90 0.24
CA GLU A 95 9.17 -0.34 -0.54
C GLU A 95 10.38 -1.18 -0.17
N SER A 96 10.13 -2.19 0.65
CA SER A 96 11.10 -3.18 1.10
C SER A 96 10.38 -4.54 1.16
N PRO A 97 11.05 -5.64 0.79
CA PRO A 97 10.46 -6.98 0.89
C PRO A 97 10.03 -7.33 2.32
N ASP A 98 10.61 -6.67 3.34
CA ASP A 98 10.42 -7.02 4.75
C ASP A 98 9.31 -6.21 5.47
N MET A 99 8.59 -5.32 4.77
CA MET A 99 7.68 -4.32 5.39
C MET A 99 8.40 -3.48 6.46
N MET A 100 9.51 -2.85 6.06
CA MET A 100 10.41 -2.12 6.94
C MET A 100 9.90 -0.70 7.26
N ASN A 101 9.98 -0.29 8.52
CA ASN A 101 9.88 1.13 8.89
C ASN A 101 11.28 1.71 9.12
N ILE A 102 11.46 2.99 8.76
CA ILE A 102 12.72 3.71 8.91
C ILE A 102 12.50 4.93 9.81
N TYR A 103 13.33 5.08 10.83
CA TYR A 103 13.36 6.24 11.71
C TYR A 103 14.78 6.78 11.77
N ASN A 104 14.92 8.11 11.78
CA ASN A 104 16.23 8.74 11.77
C ASN A 104 16.22 10.08 12.51
N GLY A 105 17.42 10.57 12.78
CA GLY A 105 17.62 11.88 13.38
C GLY A 105 19.10 12.18 13.56
N THR A 106 19.38 13.26 14.31
CA THR A 106 20.74 13.59 14.73
C THR A 106 20.77 13.83 16.22
N VAL A 107 21.88 13.47 16.88
CA VAL A 107 22.10 13.73 18.31
C VAL A 107 23.56 14.14 18.54
N PHE A 108 23.81 14.92 19.60
CA PHE A 108 25.17 15.16 20.08
C PHE A 108 25.47 14.24 21.24
N THR A 109 26.65 13.63 21.24
CA THR A 109 27.16 12.95 22.43
C THR A 109 27.60 13.95 23.48
N ASP A 110 27.54 13.55 24.75
CA ASP A 110 27.90 14.37 25.88
C ASP A 110 29.44 14.44 26.08
N GLN A 111 29.87 14.95 27.24
CA GLN A 111 31.29 15.03 27.62
C GLN A 111 31.97 13.66 27.80
N ARG A 112 31.19 12.58 27.92
CA ARG A 112 31.68 11.20 28.00
C ARG A 112 31.58 10.49 26.65
N GLY A 113 31.16 11.19 25.59
CA GLY A 113 30.93 10.58 24.28
C GLY A 113 29.67 9.73 24.23
N THR A 114 28.69 9.93 25.12
CA THR A 114 27.45 9.14 25.16
C THR A 114 26.24 9.96 24.72
N ALA A 115 25.30 9.35 23.99
CA ALA A 115 24.00 9.95 23.68
C ALA A 115 22.88 8.91 23.83
N VAL A 116 21.78 9.30 24.48
CA VAL A 116 20.56 8.49 24.57
C VAL A 116 19.57 8.96 23.51
N VAL A 117 19.12 8.05 22.65
CA VAL A 117 18.07 8.33 21.67
C VAL A 117 16.77 7.70 22.14
N THR A 118 15.72 8.52 22.29
CA THR A 118 14.38 8.06 22.69
C THR A 118 13.47 7.94 21.49
N MET A 119 12.88 6.75 21.32
CA MET A 119 11.95 6.45 20.24
C MET A 119 10.51 6.81 20.61
N PRO A 120 9.62 7.02 19.61
CA PRO A 120 8.19 7.12 19.86
C PRO A 120 7.66 5.91 20.64
N ALA A 121 6.69 6.13 21.53
CA ALA A 121 6.19 5.09 22.43
C ALA A 121 5.72 3.80 21.73
N CYS A 122 5.18 3.94 20.52
CA CYS A 122 4.70 2.81 19.72
C CYS A 122 5.79 2.07 18.95
N PHE A 123 7.04 2.56 18.90
CA PHE A 123 8.07 2.03 18.01
C PHE A 123 8.34 0.53 18.28
N SER A 124 8.59 0.15 19.53
CA SER A 124 8.88 -1.26 19.87
C SER A 124 7.66 -2.16 19.76
N ALA A 125 6.44 -1.62 19.91
CA ALA A 125 5.21 -2.38 19.68
C ALA A 125 4.94 -2.59 18.18
N LEU A 126 5.36 -1.64 17.35
CA LEU A 126 5.17 -1.67 15.91
C LEU A 126 6.29 -2.43 15.19
N ASN A 127 7.50 -2.50 15.75
CA ASN A 127 8.69 -2.97 15.05
C ASN A 127 9.48 -4.00 15.86
N ARG A 128 10.14 -4.92 15.15
CA ARG A 128 11.16 -5.86 15.66
C ARG A 128 12.37 -5.90 14.73
N ASP A 129 13.34 -6.76 15.02
CA ASP A 129 14.50 -7.04 14.16
C ASP A 129 15.26 -5.76 13.75
N PHE A 130 15.74 -5.03 14.76
CA PHE A 130 16.30 -3.70 14.58
C PHE A 130 17.67 -3.72 13.91
N ARG A 131 17.90 -2.76 13.02
CA ARG A 131 19.22 -2.48 12.44
C ARG A 131 19.57 -1.02 12.61
N TYR A 132 20.85 -0.72 12.82
CA TYR A 132 21.33 0.63 13.14
C TYR A 132 22.42 1.06 12.16
N GLU A 133 22.34 2.31 11.73
CA GLU A 133 23.40 2.98 10.97
C GLU A 133 23.76 4.30 11.65
N LEU A 134 25.06 4.50 11.89
CA LEU A 134 25.59 5.66 12.60
C LEU A 134 26.67 6.35 11.76
N THR A 135 26.52 7.66 11.55
CA THR A 135 27.48 8.48 10.82
C THR A 135 27.88 9.70 11.66
N PRO A 136 29.12 9.77 12.16
CA PRO A 136 29.67 10.98 12.76
C PRO A 136 29.73 12.15 11.76
N ILE A 137 29.39 13.35 12.21
CA ILE A 137 29.36 14.57 11.39
C ILE A 137 30.30 15.62 11.99
N GLY A 138 31.08 16.27 11.12
CA GLY A 138 31.92 17.43 11.46
C GLY A 138 33.28 17.07 12.08
N GLN A 139 33.42 15.85 12.59
CA GLN A 139 34.70 15.29 13.00
C GLN A 139 34.71 13.78 12.80
N PHE A 140 35.86 13.22 12.42
CA PHE A 140 36.03 11.77 12.43
C PHE A 140 36.02 11.25 13.87
N ALA A 141 35.17 10.27 14.14
CA ALA A 141 35.05 9.59 15.41
C ALA A 141 34.64 8.14 15.12
N GLN A 142 34.96 7.22 16.02
CA GLN A 142 34.32 5.91 16.02
C GLN A 142 32.96 6.06 16.72
N ALA A 143 31.92 5.43 16.19
CA ALA A 143 30.59 5.42 16.77
C ALA A 143 30.05 3.99 16.82
N ILE A 144 29.48 3.61 17.95
CA ILE A 144 28.83 2.32 18.16
C ILE A 144 27.45 2.51 18.79
N VAL A 145 26.59 1.51 18.62
CA VAL A 145 25.44 1.31 19.50
C VAL A 145 25.97 0.65 20.77
N ALA A 146 26.07 1.42 21.86
CA ALA A 146 26.56 0.92 23.14
C ALA A 146 25.51 0.08 23.88
N GLU A 147 24.24 0.46 23.74
CA GLU A 147 23.10 -0.31 24.25
C GLU A 147 22.06 -0.39 23.15
N GLU A 148 21.66 -1.61 22.77
CA GLU A 148 20.56 -1.84 21.85
C GLU A 148 19.24 -1.32 22.43
N LEU A 149 18.26 -1.11 21.54
CA LEU A 149 16.96 -0.59 21.91
C LEU A 149 16.28 -1.44 23.00
N THR A 150 16.14 -0.84 24.18
CA THR A 150 15.37 -1.38 25.30
C THR A 150 14.60 -0.24 25.96
N ASN A 151 13.39 -0.50 26.46
CA ASN A 151 12.53 0.54 27.06
C ASN A 151 12.33 1.79 26.16
N ASN A 152 12.22 1.58 24.84
CA ASN A 152 12.12 2.63 23.81
C ASN A 152 13.33 3.58 23.72
N GLN A 153 14.50 3.17 24.18
CA GLN A 153 15.72 3.96 24.09
C GLN A 153 16.90 3.09 23.65
N PHE A 154 17.81 3.66 22.88
CA PHE A 154 19.10 3.04 22.59
C PHE A 154 20.21 4.06 22.85
N VAL A 155 21.41 3.56 23.11
CA VAL A 155 22.55 4.42 23.48
C VAL A 155 23.60 4.38 22.37
N ILE A 156 24.01 5.56 21.93
CA ILE A 156 25.15 5.75 21.03
C ILE A 156 26.36 6.12 21.87
N GLN A 157 27.51 5.53 21.58
CA GLN A 157 28.79 5.94 22.15
C GLN A 157 29.80 6.27 21.07
N THR A 158 30.53 7.36 21.26
CA THR A 158 31.64 7.81 20.43
C THR A 158 32.95 7.81 21.21
N ASP A 159 34.07 7.62 20.51
CA ASP A 159 35.42 7.68 21.10
C ASP A 159 35.86 9.09 21.49
N LYS A 160 35.12 10.12 21.06
CA LYS A 160 35.33 11.54 21.37
C LYS A 160 34.07 12.15 21.96
N PRO A 161 34.18 13.17 22.84
CA PRO A 161 33.02 13.89 23.36
C PRO A 161 32.44 14.88 22.35
N ASN A 162 31.18 15.29 22.55
CA ASN A 162 30.52 16.34 21.76
C ASN A 162 30.51 16.06 20.24
N VAL A 163 30.41 14.80 19.85
CA VAL A 163 30.31 14.39 18.45
C VAL A 163 28.85 14.46 18.01
N LYS A 164 28.56 15.14 16.90
CA LYS A 164 27.26 15.05 16.25
C LYS A 164 27.19 13.72 15.50
N VAL A 165 26.17 12.91 15.76
CA VAL A 165 25.93 11.64 15.07
C VAL A 165 24.59 11.72 14.35
N SER A 166 24.59 11.45 13.05
CA SER A 166 23.39 11.08 12.31
C SER A 166 23.11 9.61 12.57
N TRP A 167 21.90 9.29 12.97
CA TRP A 167 21.48 7.92 13.24
C TRP A 167 20.28 7.55 12.39
N GLN A 168 20.25 6.29 11.97
CA GLN A 168 19.08 5.63 11.41
C GLN A 168 18.88 4.31 12.17
N ILE A 169 17.62 4.02 12.49
CA ILE A 169 17.19 2.72 12.97
C ILE A 169 16.07 2.23 12.05
N THR A 170 16.19 0.98 11.62
CA THR A 170 15.14 0.30 10.88
C THR A 170 14.55 -0.82 11.71
N GLY A 171 13.32 -1.20 11.41
CA GLY A 171 12.66 -2.34 12.03
C GLY A 171 11.61 -2.95 11.12
N ILE A 172 11.44 -4.26 11.26
CA ILE A 172 10.42 -5.05 10.56
C ILE A 172 9.11 -4.88 11.32
N ARG A 173 8.04 -4.48 10.62
CA ARG A 173 6.71 -4.32 11.23
C ARG A 173 6.26 -5.58 11.96
N GLN A 174 5.57 -5.46 13.09
CA GLN A 174 5.03 -6.59 13.87
C GLN A 174 3.63 -6.35 14.45
N ASP A 175 2.93 -5.33 13.96
CA ASP A 175 1.53 -5.11 14.31
C ASP A 175 0.63 -6.26 13.83
N ALA A 176 -0.59 -6.32 14.38
CA ALA A 176 -1.55 -7.40 14.09
C ALA A 176 -1.83 -7.55 12.59
N TRP A 177 -1.93 -6.43 11.86
CA TRP A 177 -2.17 -6.46 10.41
C TRP A 177 -0.96 -7.02 9.67
N ALA A 178 0.25 -6.53 9.97
CA ALA A 178 1.47 -7.01 9.33
C ALA A 178 1.77 -8.49 9.61
N ASN A 179 1.41 -9.02 10.78
CA ASN A 179 1.58 -10.44 11.08
C ASN A 179 0.52 -11.32 10.39
N ALA A 180 -0.71 -10.84 10.24
CA ALA A 180 -1.78 -11.58 9.56
C ALA A 180 -1.68 -11.53 8.02
N HIS A 181 -1.10 -10.45 7.47
CA HIS A 181 -1.05 -10.17 6.04
C HIS A 181 0.38 -9.81 5.60
N ARG A 182 1.32 -10.73 5.84
CA ARG A 182 2.69 -10.57 5.33
C ARG A 182 2.70 -10.54 3.81
N ILE A 183 3.54 -9.67 3.25
CA ILE A 183 3.84 -9.71 1.82
C ILE A 183 4.70 -10.96 1.58
N PRO A 184 4.25 -11.92 0.75
CA PRO A 184 5.09 -13.03 0.35
C PRO A 184 6.26 -12.48 -0.48
N VAL A 185 7.49 -12.86 -0.12
CA VAL A 185 8.69 -12.46 -0.87
C VAL A 185 8.72 -13.19 -2.22
N GLU A 186 8.26 -14.44 -2.23
CA GLU A 186 8.11 -15.29 -3.39
C GLU A 186 6.80 -16.08 -3.26
N GLU A 187 6.08 -16.20 -4.36
CA GLU A 187 4.84 -16.99 -4.45
C GLU A 187 4.80 -17.66 -5.83
N ASP A 188 4.38 -18.93 -5.84
CA ASP A 188 4.10 -19.61 -7.09
C ASP A 188 2.90 -18.96 -7.77
N LYS A 189 3.00 -18.71 -9.07
CA LYS A 189 1.84 -18.29 -9.86
C LYS A 189 0.72 -19.33 -9.78
N ASP A 190 -0.51 -18.82 -9.75
CA ASP A 190 -1.72 -19.62 -9.93
C ASP A 190 -1.63 -20.46 -11.20
N GLU A 191 -2.25 -21.65 -11.22
CA GLU A 191 -2.17 -22.57 -12.35
C GLU A 191 -2.53 -21.93 -13.70
N LYS A 192 -3.51 -21.01 -13.70
CA LYS A 192 -3.96 -20.28 -14.89
C LYS A 192 -2.97 -19.22 -15.38
N GLU A 193 -2.11 -18.74 -14.48
CA GLU A 193 -1.14 -17.67 -14.75
C GLU A 193 0.26 -18.21 -15.06
N ARG A 194 0.51 -19.49 -14.76
CA ARG A 194 1.76 -20.16 -15.13
C ARG A 194 1.94 -20.11 -16.66
N GLY A 195 3.14 -19.72 -17.09
CA GLY A 195 3.47 -19.48 -18.50
C GLY A 195 3.10 -18.09 -19.05
N HIS A 196 2.40 -17.25 -18.27
CA HIS A 196 2.06 -15.87 -18.66
C HIS A 196 2.91 -14.84 -17.90
N TYR A 197 2.97 -13.61 -18.39
CA TYR A 197 3.83 -12.54 -17.89
C TYR A 197 3.01 -11.31 -17.49
N LEU A 198 3.44 -10.55 -16.48
CA LEU A 198 2.81 -9.25 -16.20
C LEU A 198 3.11 -8.24 -17.33
N HIS A 199 4.32 -8.33 -17.90
CA HIS A 199 4.81 -7.48 -18.99
C HIS A 199 5.55 -8.35 -20.04
N PRO A 200 4.82 -9.05 -20.94
CA PRO A 200 5.42 -9.96 -21.92
C PRO A 200 6.49 -9.32 -22.81
N GLU A 201 6.32 -8.04 -23.15
CA GLU A 201 7.21 -7.28 -24.01
C GLU A 201 8.65 -7.18 -23.46
N LEU A 202 8.82 -7.21 -22.14
CA LEU A 202 10.14 -7.20 -21.48
C LEU A 202 10.89 -8.53 -21.65
N TYR A 203 10.19 -9.60 -22.04
CA TYR A 203 10.72 -10.94 -22.23
C TYR A 203 10.68 -11.38 -23.71
N ASN A 204 10.41 -10.45 -24.64
CA ASN A 204 10.21 -10.73 -26.08
C ASN A 204 9.02 -11.65 -26.36
N HIS A 205 8.00 -11.61 -25.51
CA HIS A 205 6.74 -12.32 -25.71
C HIS A 205 5.65 -11.39 -26.25
N PRO A 206 4.69 -11.92 -27.03
CA PRO A 206 3.56 -11.15 -27.54
C PRO A 206 2.64 -10.68 -26.41
N LYS A 207 1.88 -9.60 -26.62
CA LYS A 207 1.03 -8.99 -25.58
C LYS A 207 -0.03 -9.96 -25.07
N GLU A 208 -0.46 -10.89 -25.91
CA GLU A 208 -1.43 -11.95 -25.64
C GLU A 208 -0.96 -12.89 -24.52
N ASP A 209 0.36 -13.00 -24.29
CA ASP A 209 0.93 -13.79 -23.18
C ASP A 209 0.81 -13.05 -21.82
N ALA A 210 0.12 -11.91 -21.76
CA ALA A 210 -0.07 -11.16 -20.53
C ALA A 210 -1.00 -11.91 -19.56
N VAL A 211 -0.66 -11.89 -18.25
CA VAL A 211 -1.49 -12.42 -17.16
C VAL A 211 -2.89 -11.80 -17.18
N LEU A 212 -3.01 -10.53 -17.61
CA LEU A 212 -4.30 -9.87 -17.78
C LEU A 212 -5.24 -10.66 -18.70
N TYR A 213 -4.75 -11.19 -19.82
CA TYR A 213 -5.56 -11.95 -20.77
C TYR A 213 -5.84 -13.38 -20.29
N ALA A 214 -4.91 -13.99 -19.54
CA ALA A 214 -5.16 -15.26 -18.86
C ALA A 214 -6.28 -15.15 -17.81
N ARG A 215 -6.31 -14.03 -17.07
CA ARG A 215 -7.36 -13.71 -16.09
C ARG A 215 -8.69 -13.31 -16.74
N HIS A 216 -8.62 -12.57 -17.85
CA HIS A 216 -9.77 -11.98 -18.54
C HIS A 216 -9.75 -12.26 -20.05
N PRO A 217 -10.07 -13.50 -20.49
CA PRO A 217 -10.05 -13.88 -21.91
C PRO A 217 -10.99 -13.06 -22.79
N GLU A 218 -11.99 -12.39 -22.22
CA GLU A 218 -12.90 -11.48 -22.91
C GLU A 218 -12.21 -10.24 -23.47
N LEU A 219 -11.12 -9.78 -22.86
CA LEU A 219 -10.40 -8.58 -23.29
C LEU A 219 -9.68 -8.78 -24.64
N LEU A 220 -9.23 -10.01 -24.93
CA LEU A 220 -8.68 -10.39 -26.24
C LEU A 220 -9.66 -10.09 -27.39
N LYS A 221 -10.97 -10.22 -27.13
CA LYS A 221 -12.01 -9.99 -28.15
C LYS A 221 -12.23 -8.49 -28.41
N LEU A 222 -11.94 -7.64 -27.43
CA LEU A 222 -12.07 -6.19 -27.52
C LEU A 222 -10.81 -5.53 -28.09
N SER A 223 -9.65 -6.18 -27.98
CA SER A 223 -8.40 -5.74 -28.60
C SER A 223 -8.23 -6.23 -30.04
N GLY A 224 -8.94 -7.29 -30.44
CA GLY A 224 -8.86 -7.90 -31.77
C GLY A 224 -9.81 -7.32 -32.83
N SER A 225 -10.64 -6.32 -32.50
CA SER A 225 -11.47 -5.63 -33.49
C SER A 225 -10.68 -4.52 -34.19
N HIS A 226 -9.80 -4.93 -35.10
CA HIS A 226 -9.16 -4.08 -36.10
C HIS A 226 -9.46 -4.62 -37.50
#